data_AF-A0A5N7CSL6-F1
#
_entry.id   AF-A0A5N7CSL6-F1
#
_cell.length_a   1.000
_cell.length_b   1.000
_cell.length_c   1.000
_cell.angle_alpha   90.00
_cell.angle_beta   90.00
_cell.angle_gamma   90.00
#
_symmetry.space_group_name_H-M   'P 1'
#
loop_
_entity.id
_entity.type
_entity.pdbx_description
1 polymer ?
#
loop_
_entity_poly.entity_id
_entity_poly.type
_entity_poly.pdbx_seq_one_letter_code
_entity_poly.pdbx_strand_id
1 'polypeptide(L)'
;MSKFNVGIFNLNSIFSLYISKSLRPRYFSAISRRRNADSKANEPNEATQAQDESKEEGAMARRLSEMTEQAMLEGGRSARKSLEHAGFSDDLKKQLEERIAATAFKSEHATAHAIVDMPASAGQGTQDIASAKPWSGAENLHDVTLRMLDSSKKPMRVPYKIPQPNPVDMRITPKPQKSPGLRLAEAKERTSTYTLSQTPGISDEEREAMRREMRERFTPGGRPMPATIQGLASLANERIEDAMSRGQFDRIKRGKGINTQTDHNASSAFIDTTEYFMNKMIQKQELVPPWIEKQQELVRELDRFRQRLRTEWRRHAARLIASEGGSLEAQMRRAQAYAAAEARLAEKAKIARSFQELCNAEPSAIKSKNDETPVSTPPESQPQENTPLSYVSPLRDPQYLSTERSFHELAVKSLNTLTRSYNLQAPPVAQKPYLNLDRELSMCYADVAPSLAEEIKRRATERSSQPNSVGPKASGIIESLSTSTATRIYEEDKAKGYGFKEFWRDLFSKKE
;
A
#
# COMPACT_ATOMS: atom_id res chain seq x y z
N MET A 1 3.46 47.79 -41.06
CA MET A 1 4.94 47.88 -40.94
C MET A 1 5.29 48.01 -39.47
N SER A 2 6.15 47.14 -38.97
CA SER A 2 7.18 47.41 -37.96
C SER A 2 7.41 46.17 -37.10
N LYS A 3 8.57 45.56 -37.32
CA LYS A 3 9.19 44.52 -36.50
C LYS A 3 9.81 45.22 -35.30
N PHE A 4 9.67 44.67 -34.10
CA PHE A 4 10.63 44.99 -33.03
C PHE A 4 11.05 43.73 -32.25
N ASN A 5 12.36 43.51 -32.34
CA ASN A 5 13.18 42.63 -31.53
C ASN A 5 13.08 42.97 -30.04
N VAL A 6 13.13 41.95 -29.19
CA VAL A 6 13.66 41.99 -27.82
C VAL A 6 14.38 40.63 -27.67
N GLY A 7 15.69 40.52 -27.47
CA GLY A 7 16.58 41.31 -26.63
C GLY A 7 17.03 40.41 -25.48
N ILE A 8 18.00 39.53 -25.74
CA ILE A 8 18.59 38.59 -24.78
C ILE A 8 19.51 39.37 -23.84
N PHE A 9 19.20 39.38 -22.54
CA PHE A 9 20.08 39.94 -21.51
C PHE A 9 21.00 38.84 -20.97
N ASN A 10 22.28 38.95 -21.31
CA ASN A 10 23.39 38.31 -20.60
C ASN A 10 23.75 39.17 -19.39
N LEU A 11 23.80 38.57 -18.21
CA LEU A 11 24.43 39.16 -17.03
C LEU A 11 25.65 38.31 -16.66
N ASN A 12 26.82 38.85 -16.99
CA ASN A 12 28.09 38.48 -16.38
C ASN A 12 28.32 39.40 -15.16
N SER A 13 28.56 38.81 -13.99
CA SER A 13 29.32 39.42 -12.89
C SER A 13 29.73 38.28 -11.95
N ILE A 14 30.99 37.81 -12.03
CA ILE A 14 32.11 38.18 -11.14
C ILE A 14 31.78 37.87 -9.67
N PHE A 15 32.26 36.72 -9.19
CA PHE A 15 32.76 36.60 -7.82
C PHE A 15 34.00 35.71 -7.77
N SER A 16 34.93 36.18 -6.95
CA SER A 16 36.33 35.80 -6.82
C SER A 16 36.55 34.45 -6.14
N LEU A 17 37.61 33.79 -6.61
CA LEU A 17 38.51 32.84 -5.95
C LEU A 17 38.27 32.55 -4.45
N TYR A 18 37.98 31.29 -4.14
CA TYR A 18 38.56 30.60 -2.98
C TYR A 18 38.96 29.17 -3.38
N ILE A 19 40.28 28.95 -3.38
CA ILE A 19 40.92 27.65 -3.52
C ILE A 19 40.63 26.84 -2.25
N SER A 20 39.94 25.71 -2.39
CA SER A 20 39.92 24.67 -1.37
C SER A 20 40.45 23.37 -1.98
N LYS A 21 41.42 22.78 -1.29
CA LYS A 21 42.16 21.57 -1.68
C LYS A 21 41.20 20.41 -1.90
N SER A 22 41.11 19.90 -3.13
CA SER A 22 40.43 18.65 -3.43
C SER A 22 41.21 17.48 -2.82
N LEU A 23 40.64 16.81 -1.82
CA LEU A 23 41.05 15.47 -1.41
C LEU A 23 40.72 14.49 -2.54
N ARG A 24 41.76 13.89 -3.14
CA ARG A 24 41.61 12.81 -4.12
C ARG A 24 40.98 11.59 -3.44
N PRO A 25 39.97 10.93 -4.03
CA PRO A 25 39.59 9.59 -3.58
C PRO A 25 40.73 8.63 -3.94
N ARG A 26 41.29 7.95 -2.93
CA ARG A 26 42.18 6.80 -3.15
C ARG A 26 41.32 5.65 -3.63
N TYR A 27 41.53 5.22 -4.87
CA TYR A 27 40.91 4.01 -5.40
C TYR A 27 41.62 2.78 -4.80
N PHE A 28 40.84 1.87 -4.23
CA PHE A 28 41.29 0.53 -3.87
C PHE A 28 41.70 -0.24 -5.14
N SER A 29 42.96 -0.66 -5.21
CA SER A 29 43.43 -1.67 -6.16
C SER A 29 43.70 -2.96 -5.39
N ALA A 30 42.88 -3.99 -5.58
CA ALA A 30 43.23 -5.34 -5.14
C ALA A 30 44.30 -5.89 -6.10
N ILE A 31 45.56 -5.87 -5.68
CA ILE A 31 46.67 -6.54 -6.34
C ILE A 31 46.77 -7.93 -5.70
N SER A 32 46.32 -8.96 -6.42
CA SER A 32 46.72 -10.33 -6.12
C SER A 32 48.15 -10.51 -6.59
N ARG A 33 49.10 -10.48 -5.66
CA ARG A 33 50.46 -10.97 -5.88
C ARG A 33 50.42 -12.47 -5.61
N ARG A 34 50.27 -13.30 -6.65
CA ARG A 34 50.66 -14.72 -6.53
C ARG A 34 52.17 -14.76 -6.26
N ARG A 35 52.54 -15.15 -5.04
CA ARG A 35 53.83 -15.81 -4.82
C ARG A 35 53.69 -17.24 -5.32
N ASN A 36 54.75 -17.69 -5.98
CA ASN A 36 55.01 -19.07 -6.29
C ASN A 36 54.85 -19.91 -5.01
N ALA A 37 54.09 -20.99 -5.10
CA ALA A 37 54.16 -22.06 -4.12
C ALA A 37 55.43 -22.86 -4.46
N ASP A 38 56.55 -22.42 -3.90
CA ASP A 38 57.75 -23.23 -3.73
C ASP A 38 58.40 -22.83 -2.39
N SER A 39 58.91 -23.85 -1.70
CA SER A 39 59.59 -23.83 -0.39
C SER A 39 58.71 -23.63 0.86
N LYS A 40 58.18 -24.74 1.39
CA LYS A 40 58.21 -24.94 2.84
C LYS A 40 59.37 -25.89 3.11
N ALA A 41 60.44 -25.30 3.64
CA ALA A 41 61.62 -25.99 4.12
C ALA A 41 61.26 -26.90 5.29
N ASN A 42 61.99 -28.00 5.37
CA ASN A 42 62.16 -28.84 6.54
C ASN A 42 62.54 -27.99 7.76
N GLU A 43 61.84 -28.20 8.88
CA GLU A 43 62.41 -28.13 10.23
C GLU A 43 61.71 -29.22 11.06
N PRO A 44 62.46 -30.00 11.86
CA PRO A 44 61.96 -31.20 12.53
C PRO A 44 61.37 -30.84 13.89
N ASN A 45 60.12 -31.18 14.12
CA ASN A 45 59.58 -31.25 15.47
C ASN A 45 59.26 -32.70 15.80
N GLU A 46 60.18 -33.31 16.54
CA GLU A 46 59.93 -34.48 17.36
C GLU A 46 58.80 -34.15 18.36
N ALA A 47 57.63 -34.71 18.09
CA ALA A 47 56.62 -34.97 19.08
C ALA A 47 56.07 -36.36 18.80
N THR A 48 56.56 -37.30 19.61
CA THR A 48 56.06 -38.64 19.92
C THR A 48 54.89 -39.12 19.05
N GLN A 49 55.23 -39.90 18.03
CA GLN A 49 54.31 -40.84 17.40
C GLN A 49 53.88 -41.85 18.46
N ALA A 50 52.72 -41.64 19.07
CA ALA A 50 51.93 -42.76 19.55
C ALA A 50 51.40 -43.48 18.30
N GLN A 51 51.88 -44.69 18.08
CA GLN A 51 51.34 -45.59 17.07
C GLN A 51 49.90 -45.94 17.45
N ASP A 52 48.92 -45.34 16.78
CA ASP A 52 47.62 -45.98 16.61
C ASP A 52 47.57 -46.51 15.17
N GLU A 53 47.65 -47.82 15.04
CA GLU A 53 47.45 -48.52 13.77
C GLU A 53 46.06 -48.21 13.24
N SER A 54 45.95 -47.31 12.26
CA SER A 54 44.72 -47.14 11.51
C SER A 54 44.54 -48.39 10.66
N LYS A 55 43.67 -49.31 11.09
CA LYS A 55 43.14 -50.38 10.25
C LYS A 55 42.75 -49.77 8.90
N GLU A 56 43.24 -50.33 7.80
CA GLU A 56 42.84 -49.92 6.46
C GLU A 56 41.35 -50.21 6.25
N GLU A 57 40.49 -49.30 6.71
CA GLU A 57 39.06 -49.39 6.50
C GLU A 57 38.79 -49.31 5.00
N GLY A 58 38.24 -50.39 4.44
CA GLY A 58 37.87 -50.45 3.03
C GLY A 58 36.92 -49.30 2.66
N ALA A 59 36.91 -48.89 1.39
CA ALA A 59 36.12 -47.75 0.91
C ALA A 59 34.62 -47.82 1.27
N MET A 60 34.07 -49.02 1.42
CA MET A 60 32.70 -49.24 1.88
C MET A 60 32.52 -48.95 3.37
N ALA A 61 33.47 -49.34 4.22
CA ALA A 61 33.42 -49.07 5.66
C ALA A 61 33.53 -47.56 5.93
N ARG A 62 34.42 -46.86 5.20
CA ARG A 62 34.52 -45.39 5.24
C ARG A 62 33.25 -44.69 4.78
N ARG A 63 32.61 -45.20 3.73
CA ARG A 63 31.34 -44.64 3.23
C ARG A 63 30.19 -44.91 4.21
N LEU A 64 30.15 -46.08 4.85
CA LEU A 64 29.14 -46.40 5.86
C LEU A 64 29.33 -45.57 7.13
N SER A 65 30.57 -45.37 7.59
CA SER A 65 30.85 -44.48 8.73
C SER A 65 30.48 -43.03 8.42
N GLU A 66 30.82 -42.52 7.24
CA GLU A 66 30.43 -41.19 6.77
C GLU A 66 28.90 -41.03 6.66
N MET A 67 28.20 -42.04 6.12
CA MET A 67 26.73 -42.05 6.04
C MET A 67 26.08 -42.07 7.44
N THR A 68 26.65 -42.81 8.40
CA THR A 68 26.16 -42.82 9.79
C THR A 68 26.44 -41.49 10.49
N GLU A 69 27.58 -40.86 10.22
CA GLU A 69 27.94 -39.54 10.75
C GLU A 69 26.99 -38.46 10.22
N GLN A 70 26.72 -38.45 8.92
CA GLN A 70 25.73 -37.56 8.29
C GLN A 70 24.33 -37.77 8.90
N ALA A 71 23.93 -39.01 9.14
CA ALA A 71 22.66 -39.33 9.80
C ALA A 71 22.58 -38.85 11.26
N MET A 72 23.70 -38.68 11.98
CA MET A 72 23.73 -38.13 13.35
C MET A 72 23.78 -36.60 13.40
N LEU A 73 24.37 -35.97 12.38
CA LEU A 73 24.40 -34.52 12.20
C LEU A 73 23.06 -33.98 11.71
N GLU A 74 22.40 -34.73 10.81
CA GLU A 74 21.11 -34.35 10.21
C GLU A 74 19.91 -34.95 10.98
N GLY A 75 20.09 -36.11 11.62
CA GLY A 75 19.07 -36.76 12.43
C GLY A 75 18.93 -36.14 13.82
N GLY A 76 17.68 -35.81 14.18
CA GLY A 76 17.33 -35.30 15.51
C GLY A 76 17.56 -36.31 16.65
N ARG A 77 17.04 -35.99 17.83
CA ARG A 77 17.26 -36.76 19.07
C ARG A 77 16.86 -38.25 18.99
N SER A 78 15.92 -38.61 18.11
CA SER A 78 15.47 -39.99 17.89
C SER A 78 16.50 -40.85 17.13
N ALA A 79 17.23 -40.27 16.17
CA ALA A 79 18.30 -40.96 15.45
C ALA A 79 19.48 -41.28 16.39
N ARG A 80 19.82 -40.34 17.27
CA ARG A 80 20.86 -40.52 18.30
C ARG A 80 20.51 -41.63 19.29
N LYS A 81 19.27 -41.63 19.79
CA LYS A 81 18.76 -42.67 20.69
C LYS A 81 18.72 -44.05 20.03
N SER A 82 18.40 -44.12 18.74
CA SER A 82 18.37 -45.38 17.99
C SER A 82 19.78 -45.96 17.75
N LEU A 83 20.79 -45.11 17.57
CA LEU A 83 22.18 -45.52 17.40
C LEU A 83 22.86 -45.92 18.71
N GLU A 84 22.53 -45.29 19.84
CA GLU A 84 23.02 -45.70 21.17
C GLU A 84 22.63 -47.15 21.51
N HIS A 85 21.51 -47.63 20.96
CA HIS A 85 21.07 -49.02 21.09
C HIS A 85 21.73 -49.99 20.10
N ALA A 86 22.51 -49.52 19.13
CA ALA A 86 23.07 -50.34 18.05
C ALA A 86 24.42 -51.02 18.38
N GLY A 87 25.01 -50.78 19.56
CA GLY A 87 26.14 -51.59 20.09
C GLY A 87 27.48 -51.44 19.34
N PHE A 88 27.92 -50.21 19.05
CA PHE A 88 29.23 -49.93 18.45
C PHE A 88 30.41 -50.29 19.38
N SER A 89 31.60 -50.55 18.81
CA SER A 89 32.82 -50.72 19.62
C SER A 89 33.20 -49.42 20.34
N ASP A 90 33.70 -49.54 21.56
CA ASP A 90 34.06 -48.40 22.40
C ASP A 90 35.13 -47.49 21.76
N ASP A 91 36.03 -48.06 20.95
CA ASP A 91 37.08 -47.30 20.24
C ASP A 91 36.49 -46.43 19.12
N LEU A 92 35.52 -46.93 18.36
CA LEU A 92 34.83 -46.13 17.33
C LEU A 92 33.95 -45.06 17.96
N LYS A 93 33.35 -45.36 19.12
CA LYS A 93 32.59 -44.37 19.90
C LYS A 93 33.48 -43.22 20.35
N LYS A 94 34.68 -43.51 20.87
CA LYS A 94 35.66 -42.48 21.25
C LYS A 94 36.11 -41.65 20.05
N GLN A 95 36.41 -42.29 18.91
CA GLN A 95 36.76 -41.57 17.68
C GLN A 95 35.63 -40.67 17.18
N LEU A 96 34.38 -41.13 17.29
CA LEU A 96 33.21 -40.32 16.95
C LEU A 96 33.02 -39.16 17.94
N GLU A 97 33.18 -39.40 19.24
CA GLU A 97 33.15 -38.34 20.26
C GLU A 97 34.24 -37.29 20.03
N GLU A 98 35.46 -37.72 19.69
CA GLU A 98 36.57 -36.83 19.35
C GLU A 98 36.30 -36.03 18.07
N ARG A 99 35.68 -36.62 17.06
CA ARG A 99 35.29 -35.90 15.83
C ARG A 99 34.11 -34.97 16.04
N ILE A 100 33.15 -35.34 16.88
CA ILE A 100 32.06 -34.45 17.32
C ILE A 100 32.64 -33.28 18.11
N ALA A 101 33.58 -33.54 19.03
CA ALA A 101 34.28 -32.49 19.76
C ALA A 101 35.10 -31.60 18.83
N ALA A 102 35.80 -32.17 17.84
CA ALA A 102 36.58 -31.40 16.86
C ALA A 102 35.70 -30.57 15.93
N THR A 103 34.54 -31.08 15.51
CA THR A 103 33.57 -30.33 14.70
C THR A 103 32.86 -29.25 15.52
N ALA A 104 32.49 -29.56 16.77
CA ALA A 104 31.96 -28.59 17.72
C ALA A 104 32.99 -27.48 17.97
N PHE A 105 34.24 -27.81 18.25
CA PHE A 105 35.34 -26.85 18.44
C PHE A 105 35.54 -25.95 17.21
N LYS A 106 35.52 -26.52 16.01
CA LYS A 106 35.57 -25.74 14.75
C LYS A 106 34.38 -24.80 14.61
N SER A 107 33.19 -25.22 15.04
CA SER A 107 31.98 -24.38 14.99
C SER A 107 32.00 -23.26 16.02
N GLU A 108 32.48 -23.53 17.23
CA GLU A 108 32.61 -22.56 18.33
C GLU A 108 33.70 -21.52 18.03
N HIS A 109 34.78 -21.94 17.38
CA HIS A 109 35.92 -21.09 17.02
C HIS A 109 36.02 -20.77 15.53
N ALA A 110 34.88 -20.75 14.82
CA ALA A 110 34.84 -20.55 13.37
C ALA A 110 35.56 -19.26 12.90
N THR A 111 35.51 -18.18 13.70
CA THR A 111 36.20 -16.92 13.39
C THR A 111 37.72 -17.02 13.54
N ALA A 112 38.20 -17.71 14.56
CA ALA A 112 39.65 -17.91 14.76
C ALA A 112 40.24 -18.75 13.63
N HIS A 113 39.52 -19.79 13.20
CA HIS A 113 39.90 -20.58 12.03
C HIS A 113 39.86 -19.75 10.75
N ALA A 114 38.83 -18.94 10.54
CA ALA A 114 38.78 -18.02 9.40
C ALA A 114 39.99 -17.06 9.39
N ILE A 115 40.42 -16.53 10.54
CA ILE A 115 41.61 -15.65 10.61
C ILE A 115 42.90 -16.41 10.27
N VAL A 116 43.06 -17.65 10.75
CA VAL A 116 44.25 -18.48 10.51
C VAL A 116 44.34 -18.94 9.06
N ASP A 117 43.20 -19.29 8.44
CA ASP A 117 43.12 -19.80 7.07
C ASP A 117 43.22 -18.68 6.02
N MET A 118 43.18 -17.42 6.44
CA MET A 118 43.21 -16.27 5.54
C MET A 118 44.61 -15.97 5.01
N PRO A 119 44.79 -15.83 3.69
CA PRO A 119 46.09 -15.53 3.10
C PRO A 119 46.50 -14.08 3.40
N ALA A 120 47.80 -13.84 3.63
CA ALA A 120 48.34 -12.51 3.92
C ALA A 120 48.12 -11.45 2.81
N SER A 121 47.68 -11.85 1.62
CA SER A 121 47.29 -10.95 0.52
C SER A 121 45.84 -10.46 0.58
N ALA A 122 45.04 -10.94 1.54
CA ALA A 122 43.65 -10.54 1.69
C ALA A 122 43.53 -9.04 2.01
N GLY A 123 42.60 -8.36 1.34
CA GLY A 123 42.34 -6.93 1.56
C GLY A 123 41.66 -6.66 2.90
N GLN A 124 41.72 -5.40 3.35
CA GLN A 124 41.15 -4.94 4.62
C GLN A 124 39.71 -5.41 4.84
N GLY A 125 38.83 -5.25 3.84
CA GLY A 125 37.43 -5.67 3.98
C GLY A 125 37.26 -7.18 4.21
N THR A 126 38.12 -8.02 3.61
CA THR A 126 38.06 -9.46 3.84
C THR A 126 38.63 -9.84 5.22
N GLN A 127 39.64 -9.10 5.70
CA GLN A 127 40.18 -9.24 7.07
C GLN A 127 39.16 -8.80 8.13
N ASP A 128 38.42 -7.72 7.86
CA ASP A 128 37.37 -7.20 8.74
C ASP A 128 36.18 -8.17 8.80
N ILE A 129 35.81 -8.82 7.68
CA ILE A 129 34.76 -9.85 7.63
C ILE A 129 35.21 -11.12 8.36
N ALA A 130 36.47 -11.55 8.19
CA ALA A 130 36.99 -12.74 8.85
C ALA A 130 37.14 -12.54 10.37
N SER A 131 37.45 -11.32 10.81
CA SER A 131 37.55 -10.96 12.23
C SER A 131 36.21 -10.57 12.85
N ALA A 132 35.15 -10.41 12.05
CA ALA A 132 33.82 -10.08 12.53
C ALA A 132 33.26 -11.18 13.43
N LYS A 133 32.63 -10.75 14.53
CA LYS A 133 31.93 -11.67 15.44
C LYS A 133 30.71 -12.27 14.72
N PRO A 134 30.43 -13.58 14.87
CA PRO A 134 29.23 -14.18 14.27
C PRO A 134 27.97 -13.52 14.84
N TRP A 135 26.93 -13.44 14.01
CA TRP A 135 25.66 -12.84 14.39
C TRP A 135 25.01 -13.64 15.53
N SER A 136 24.81 -13.00 16.67
CA SER A 136 24.27 -13.62 17.89
C SER A 136 22.78 -13.32 18.13
N GLY A 137 22.10 -12.67 17.17
CA GLY A 137 20.74 -12.16 17.33
C GLY A 137 20.69 -10.72 17.88
N ALA A 138 21.76 -10.27 18.55
CA ALA A 138 21.95 -8.88 18.97
C ALA A 138 23.14 -8.24 18.25
N GLU A 139 22.99 -6.98 17.82
CA GLU A 139 24.06 -6.19 17.22
C GLU A 139 25.05 -5.69 18.29
N ASN A 140 26.34 -5.67 17.98
CA ASN A 140 27.37 -5.10 18.86
C ASN A 140 27.33 -3.56 18.82
N LEU A 141 27.70 -2.89 19.91
CA LEU A 141 27.75 -1.42 19.98
C LEU A 141 28.61 -0.81 18.87
N HIS A 142 29.73 -1.47 18.53
CA HIS A 142 30.60 -1.03 17.44
C HIS A 142 29.88 -1.04 16.08
N ASP A 143 29.16 -2.12 15.78
CA ASP A 143 28.42 -2.25 14.52
C ASP A 143 27.22 -1.30 14.48
N VAL A 144 26.53 -1.12 15.61
CA VAL A 144 25.43 -0.15 15.74
C VAL A 144 25.93 1.26 15.48
N THR A 145 27.07 1.65 16.06
CA THR A 145 27.68 2.97 15.84
C THR A 145 28.16 3.16 14.41
N LEU A 146 28.77 2.14 13.79
CA LEU A 146 29.16 2.17 12.37
C LEU A 146 27.92 2.32 11.48
N ARG A 147 26.84 1.57 11.75
CA ARG A 147 25.57 1.70 11.03
C ARG A 147 24.93 3.07 11.20
N MET A 148 25.00 3.67 12.39
CA MET A 148 24.54 5.05 12.62
C MET A 148 25.36 6.08 11.85
N LEU A 149 26.68 5.89 11.76
CA LEU A 149 27.57 6.76 10.99
C LEU A 149 27.34 6.62 9.48
N ASP A 150 27.15 5.41 8.97
CA ASP A 150 26.87 5.17 7.55
C ASP A 150 25.48 5.67 7.17
N SER A 151 24.47 5.42 8.00
CA SER A 151 23.10 5.93 7.78
C SER A 151 22.98 7.46 7.91
N SER A 152 23.88 8.11 8.65
CA SER A 152 23.96 9.59 8.70
C SER A 152 24.27 10.19 7.31
N LYS A 153 24.98 9.44 6.46
CA LYS A 153 25.31 9.84 5.10
C LYS A 153 24.25 9.31 4.14
N LYS A 154 23.35 10.18 3.71
CA LYS A 154 22.36 9.83 2.67
C LYS A 154 23.12 9.45 1.39
N PRO A 155 22.89 8.25 0.81
CA PRO A 155 23.49 7.91 -0.48
C PRO A 155 22.99 8.91 -1.53
N MET A 156 23.85 9.28 -2.48
CA MET A 156 23.47 10.22 -3.52
C MET A 156 22.25 9.68 -4.27
N ARG A 157 21.20 10.51 -4.35
CA ARG A 157 19.95 10.14 -5.03
C ARG A 157 20.19 10.10 -6.54
N VAL A 158 20.61 8.96 -7.04
CA VAL A 158 20.60 8.68 -8.47
C VAL A 158 19.15 8.42 -8.88
N PRO A 159 18.64 9.06 -9.95
CA PRO A 159 17.32 8.73 -10.46
C PRO A 159 17.30 7.24 -10.81
N TYR A 160 16.43 6.47 -10.16
CA TYR A 160 16.24 5.06 -10.45
C TYR A 160 15.70 4.93 -11.87
N LYS A 161 16.58 4.57 -12.81
CA LYS A 161 16.21 4.33 -14.20
C LYS A 161 15.80 2.87 -14.30
N ILE A 162 14.49 2.63 -14.29
CA ILE A 162 13.90 1.32 -14.59
C ILE A 162 14.56 0.85 -15.89
N PRO A 163 15.21 -0.34 -15.93
CA PRO A 163 15.77 -0.88 -17.16
C PRO A 163 14.60 -1.13 -18.12
N GLN A 164 14.34 -0.16 -18.98
CA GLN A 164 13.39 -0.32 -20.08
C GLN A 164 14.00 -1.35 -21.04
N PRO A 165 13.30 -2.45 -21.37
CA PRO A 165 13.73 -3.35 -22.44
C PRO A 165 13.47 -2.66 -23.78
N ASN A 166 14.24 -1.61 -24.07
CA ASN A 166 14.29 -1.06 -25.42
C ASN A 166 14.97 -2.09 -26.32
N PRO A 167 14.53 -2.25 -27.58
CA PRO A 167 15.22 -3.10 -28.54
C PRO A 167 16.70 -2.75 -28.57
N VAL A 168 17.55 -3.75 -28.30
CA VAL A 168 19.01 -3.58 -28.31
C VAL A 168 19.41 -3.18 -29.73
N ASP A 169 19.86 -1.94 -29.91
CA ASP A 169 20.36 -1.48 -31.20
C ASP A 169 21.65 -2.22 -31.51
N MET A 170 21.56 -3.22 -32.40
CA MET A 170 22.65 -4.12 -32.80
C MET A 170 23.73 -3.43 -33.64
N ARG A 171 23.58 -2.13 -33.89
CA ARG A 171 24.58 -1.32 -34.59
C ARG A 171 25.84 -1.21 -33.73
N ILE A 172 27.00 -1.46 -34.34
CA ILE A 172 28.31 -1.36 -33.68
C ILE A 172 28.51 0.09 -33.24
N THR A 173 28.33 0.35 -31.95
CA THR A 173 28.58 1.68 -31.38
C THR A 173 30.08 1.85 -31.12
N PRO A 174 30.64 3.05 -31.38
CA PRO A 174 32.03 3.33 -31.05
C PRO A 174 32.24 3.18 -29.53
N LYS A 175 33.34 2.53 -29.15
CA LYS A 175 33.67 2.30 -27.73
C LYS A 175 33.73 3.63 -26.98
N PRO A 176 33.10 3.76 -25.81
CA PRO A 176 33.13 5.01 -25.04
C PRO A 176 34.57 5.36 -24.64
N GLN A 177 34.88 6.66 -24.63
CA GLN A 177 36.19 7.15 -24.21
C GLN A 177 36.40 6.85 -22.72
N LYS A 178 37.31 5.91 -22.42
CA LYS A 178 37.63 5.51 -21.05
C LYS A 178 38.67 6.44 -20.47
N SER A 179 38.49 6.80 -19.19
CA SER A 179 39.49 7.58 -18.47
C SER A 179 40.85 6.84 -18.43
N PRO A 180 41.99 7.56 -18.36
CA PRO A 180 43.31 6.92 -18.34
C PRO A 180 43.48 5.85 -17.25
N GLY A 181 42.89 6.07 -16.07
CA GLY A 181 42.89 5.09 -14.98
C GLY A 181 42.10 3.82 -15.31
N LEU A 182 40.91 3.96 -15.92
CA LEU A 182 40.11 2.81 -16.34
C LEU A 182 40.77 2.03 -17.48
N ARG A 183 41.49 2.71 -18.39
CA ARG A 183 42.27 2.05 -19.45
C ARG A 183 43.37 1.18 -18.88
N LEU A 184 44.08 1.65 -17.86
CA LEU A 184 45.12 0.87 -17.19
C LEU A 184 44.54 -0.30 -16.39
N ALA A 185 43.43 -0.10 -15.67
CA ALA A 185 42.76 -1.18 -14.95
C ALA A 185 42.28 -2.28 -15.90
N GLU A 186 41.62 -1.90 -17.00
CA GLU A 186 41.12 -2.84 -17.99
C GLU A 186 42.26 -3.53 -18.77
N ALA A 187 43.37 -2.84 -19.03
CA ALA A 187 44.55 -3.47 -19.61
C ALA A 187 45.11 -4.54 -18.67
N LYS A 188 45.22 -4.24 -17.36
CA LYS A 188 45.67 -5.19 -16.35
C LYS A 188 44.72 -6.39 -16.22
N GLU A 189 43.40 -6.15 -16.22
CA GLU A 189 42.40 -7.21 -16.21
C GLU A 189 42.50 -8.08 -17.47
N ARG A 190 42.63 -7.48 -18.66
CA ARG A 190 42.83 -8.25 -19.91
C ARG A 190 44.12 -9.07 -19.90
N THR A 191 45.20 -8.54 -19.34
CA THR A 191 46.42 -9.33 -19.18
C THR A 191 46.20 -10.46 -18.18
N SER A 192 45.46 -10.23 -17.09
CA SER A 192 45.13 -11.25 -16.10
C SER A 192 44.25 -12.36 -16.69
N THR A 193 43.22 -12.01 -17.46
CA THR A 193 42.36 -12.99 -18.12
C THR A 193 43.12 -13.75 -19.20
N TYR A 194 43.98 -13.07 -19.96
CA TYR A 194 44.83 -13.71 -20.95
C TYR A 194 45.83 -14.70 -20.30
N THR A 195 46.46 -14.30 -19.19
CA THR A 195 47.34 -15.21 -18.43
C THR A 195 46.58 -16.42 -17.88
N LEU A 196 45.33 -16.23 -17.44
CA LEU A 196 44.47 -17.31 -16.97
C LEU A 196 43.96 -18.20 -18.11
N SER A 197 43.83 -17.69 -19.33
CA SER A 197 43.50 -18.49 -20.51
C SER A 197 44.71 -19.17 -21.14
N GLN A 198 45.92 -18.67 -20.88
CA GLN A 198 47.18 -19.23 -21.37
C GLN A 198 47.68 -20.39 -20.48
N THR A 199 47.21 -20.51 -19.23
CA THR A 199 47.39 -21.76 -18.48
C THR A 199 46.75 -22.88 -19.31
N PRO A 200 47.43 -24.02 -19.52
CA PRO A 200 46.82 -25.14 -20.24
C PRO A 200 45.46 -25.39 -19.61
N GLY A 201 44.42 -25.49 -20.44
CA GLY A 201 43.07 -25.77 -19.96
C GLY A 201 43.14 -26.92 -18.98
N ILE A 202 42.46 -26.76 -17.84
CA ILE A 202 42.26 -27.75 -16.78
C ILE A 202 42.28 -29.13 -17.42
N SER A 203 43.21 -30.00 -16.98
CA SER A 203 43.36 -31.34 -17.57
C SER A 203 42.00 -32.03 -17.59
N ASP A 204 41.74 -32.88 -18.58
CA ASP A 204 40.42 -33.53 -18.67
C ASP A 204 40.06 -34.28 -17.37
N GLU A 205 41.08 -34.77 -16.66
CA GLU A 205 40.99 -35.37 -15.32
C GLU A 205 40.56 -34.37 -14.23
N GLU A 206 41.17 -33.19 -14.16
CA GLU A 206 40.76 -32.14 -13.22
C GLU A 206 39.37 -31.57 -13.56
N ARG A 207 39.01 -31.56 -14.85
CA ARG A 207 37.71 -31.12 -15.34
C ARG A 207 36.62 -32.11 -14.98
N GLU A 208 36.93 -33.40 -15.01
CA GLU A 208 36.07 -34.47 -14.53
C GLU A 208 35.97 -34.51 -13.01
N ALA A 209 37.06 -34.23 -12.29
CA ALA A 209 37.04 -34.06 -10.84
C ALA A 209 36.15 -32.88 -10.45
N MET A 210 36.27 -31.73 -11.11
CA MET A 210 35.39 -30.58 -10.90
C MET A 210 33.93 -30.90 -11.26
N ARG A 211 33.69 -31.66 -12.35
CA ARG A 211 32.35 -32.13 -12.72
C ARG A 211 31.78 -33.12 -11.71
N ARG A 212 32.63 -33.93 -11.08
CA ARG A 212 32.30 -34.88 -10.01
C ARG A 212 31.98 -34.12 -8.72
N GLU A 213 32.81 -33.16 -8.31
CA GLU A 213 32.54 -32.31 -7.14
C GLU A 213 31.28 -31.46 -7.32
N MET A 214 31.04 -30.91 -8.51
CA MET A 214 29.78 -30.27 -8.83
C MET A 214 28.63 -31.29 -8.72
N ARG A 215 28.75 -32.47 -9.33
CA ARG A 215 27.72 -33.51 -9.22
C ARG A 215 27.46 -33.89 -7.75
N GLU A 216 28.48 -34.06 -6.92
CA GLU A 216 28.39 -34.32 -5.48
C GLU A 216 27.66 -33.18 -4.74
N ARG A 217 27.99 -31.91 -5.04
CA ARG A 217 27.29 -30.71 -4.50
C ARG A 217 25.83 -30.57 -4.95
N PHE A 218 25.47 -31.23 -6.05
CA PHE A 218 24.11 -31.29 -6.57
C PHE A 218 23.45 -32.66 -6.34
N THR A 219 24.15 -33.62 -5.72
CA THR A 219 23.55 -34.87 -5.25
C THR A 219 22.82 -34.62 -3.92
N PRO A 220 21.72 -35.34 -3.65
CA PRO A 220 20.80 -34.99 -2.56
C PRO A 220 21.30 -35.03 -1.11
N GLY A 221 22.58 -35.36 -0.86
CA GLY A 221 23.15 -35.39 0.51
C GLY A 221 23.86 -34.10 0.95
N GLY A 222 24.13 -33.15 0.03
CA GLY A 222 25.04 -32.03 0.30
C GLY A 222 24.42 -30.63 0.47
N ARG A 223 23.09 -30.50 0.53
CA ARG A 223 22.41 -29.19 0.69
C ARG A 223 21.70 -29.11 2.03
N PRO A 224 21.96 -28.09 2.87
CA PRO A 224 21.28 -27.88 4.16
C PRO A 224 19.83 -27.37 4.01
N MET A 225 19.17 -27.67 2.88
CA MET A 225 17.79 -27.28 2.59
C MET A 225 17.03 -28.50 2.03
N PRO A 226 15.86 -28.86 2.59
CA PRO A 226 15.13 -30.07 2.21
C PRO A 226 14.44 -29.88 0.85
N ALA A 227 15.18 -30.08 -0.24
CA ALA A 227 14.63 -30.06 -1.60
C ALA A 227 14.35 -31.47 -2.16
N THR A 228 14.77 -32.52 -1.46
CA THR A 228 14.53 -33.92 -1.84
C THR A 228 13.17 -34.38 -1.31
N ILE A 229 12.43 -35.17 -2.10
CA ILE A 229 11.13 -35.75 -1.70
C ILE A 229 11.25 -36.50 -0.35
N GLN A 230 12.40 -37.14 -0.10
CA GLN A 230 12.69 -37.84 1.15
C GLN A 230 12.97 -36.92 2.34
N GLY A 231 13.61 -35.76 2.13
CA GLY A 231 13.82 -34.74 3.16
C GLY A 231 12.56 -33.92 3.47
N LEU A 232 11.70 -33.72 2.46
CA LEU A 232 10.35 -33.18 2.69
C LEU A 232 9.48 -34.18 3.45
N ALA A 233 9.62 -35.49 3.17
CA ALA A 233 8.89 -36.54 3.88
C ALA A 233 9.32 -36.65 5.36
N SER A 234 10.61 -36.54 5.68
CA SER A 234 11.08 -36.56 7.07
C SER A 234 10.61 -35.32 7.84
N LEU A 235 10.68 -34.13 7.25
CA LEU A 235 10.19 -32.88 7.85
C LEU A 235 8.65 -32.85 7.95
N ALA A 236 7.95 -33.46 6.99
CA ALA A 236 6.50 -33.66 7.09
C ALA A 236 6.16 -34.61 8.23
N ASN A 237 6.87 -35.73 8.38
CA ASN A 237 6.66 -36.67 9.47
C ASN A 237 6.94 -36.04 10.85
N GLU A 238 8.02 -35.24 10.99
CA GLU A 238 8.31 -34.50 12.23
C GLU A 238 7.17 -33.52 12.57
N ARG A 239 6.67 -32.78 11.57
CA ARG A 239 5.53 -31.87 11.77
C ARG A 239 4.23 -32.60 12.08
N ILE A 240 4.01 -33.78 11.50
CA ILE A 240 2.85 -34.64 11.79
C ILE A 240 2.94 -35.14 13.24
N GLU A 241 4.10 -35.63 13.68
CA GLU A 241 4.32 -36.07 15.06
C GLU A 241 4.17 -34.93 16.07
N ASP A 242 4.69 -33.75 15.78
CA ASP A 242 4.59 -32.57 16.63
C ASP A 242 3.16 -31.97 16.64
N ALA A 243 2.36 -32.21 15.60
CA ALA A 243 0.93 -31.88 15.61
C ALA A 243 0.07 -32.96 16.31
N MET A 244 0.48 -34.23 16.25
CA MET A 244 -0.13 -35.33 17.02
C MET A 244 0.13 -35.16 18.52
N SER A 245 1.36 -34.83 18.93
CA SER A 245 1.72 -34.58 20.33
C SER A 245 0.93 -33.42 20.95
N ARG A 246 0.60 -32.41 20.13
CA ARG A 246 -0.27 -31.28 20.52
C ARG A 246 -1.77 -31.60 20.49
N GLY A 247 -2.17 -32.80 20.08
CA GLY A 247 -3.58 -33.18 19.94
C GLY A 247 -4.34 -32.42 18.84
N GLN A 248 -3.63 -31.80 17.87
CA GLN A 248 -4.29 -31.02 16.82
C GLN A 248 -5.14 -31.89 15.89
N PHE A 249 -4.74 -33.16 15.68
CA PHE A 249 -5.47 -34.12 14.85
C PHE A 249 -6.82 -34.56 15.43
N ASP A 250 -7.02 -34.41 16.75
CA ASP A 250 -8.26 -34.82 17.41
C ASP A 250 -9.39 -33.81 17.17
N ARG A 251 -9.05 -32.55 16.89
CA ARG A 251 -10.01 -31.45 16.67
C ARG A 251 -10.32 -31.16 15.20
N ILE A 252 -9.75 -31.94 14.26
CA ILE A 252 -10.00 -31.73 12.83
C ILE A 252 -11.38 -32.31 12.49
N LYS A 253 -12.26 -31.49 11.92
CA LYS A 253 -13.55 -31.96 11.37
C LYS A 253 -13.27 -32.94 10.23
N ARG A 254 -13.63 -34.21 10.40
CA ARG A 254 -13.43 -35.29 9.41
C ARG A 254 -14.67 -35.40 8.52
N GLY A 255 -14.48 -35.46 7.20
CA GLY A 255 -15.54 -35.68 6.22
C GLY A 255 -15.13 -35.26 4.80
N LYS A 256 -15.81 -35.78 3.78
CA LYS A 256 -15.51 -35.51 2.36
C LYS A 256 -15.68 -34.02 2.06
N GLY A 257 -14.62 -33.37 1.56
CA GLY A 257 -14.62 -31.93 1.22
C GLY A 257 -14.38 -30.97 2.38
N ILE A 258 -14.07 -31.46 3.58
CA ILE A 258 -13.74 -30.62 4.73
C ILE A 258 -12.21 -30.53 4.85
N ASN A 259 -11.69 -29.30 4.89
CA ASN A 259 -10.25 -28.93 4.83
C ASN A 259 -9.56 -29.15 3.47
N THR A 260 -10.29 -29.52 2.43
CA THR A 260 -9.80 -29.48 1.04
C THR A 260 -10.25 -28.16 0.42
N GLN A 261 -9.32 -27.31 0.00
CA GLN A 261 -9.68 -26.20 -0.88
C GLN A 261 -10.04 -26.84 -2.23
N THR A 262 -11.30 -26.75 -2.65
CA THR A 262 -11.72 -27.20 -3.97
C THR A 262 -10.86 -26.50 -5.03
N ASP A 263 -10.28 -27.28 -5.95
CA ASP A 263 -9.52 -26.73 -7.07
C ASP A 263 -10.41 -25.75 -7.85
N HIS A 264 -9.86 -24.60 -8.21
CA HIS A 264 -10.63 -23.54 -8.90
C HIS A 264 -11.19 -24.01 -10.26
N ASN A 265 -10.51 -24.95 -10.91
CA ASN A 265 -10.96 -25.56 -12.17
C ASN A 265 -12.08 -26.60 -11.96
N ALA A 266 -12.32 -27.05 -10.73
CA ALA A 266 -13.32 -28.07 -10.45
C ALA A 266 -14.76 -27.50 -10.40
N SER A 267 -14.93 -26.20 -10.10
CA SER A 267 -16.25 -25.55 -10.16
C SER A 267 -16.60 -25.05 -11.56
N SER A 268 -15.59 -24.68 -12.35
CA SER A 268 -15.76 -24.18 -13.72
C SER A 268 -14.46 -24.32 -14.51
N ALA A 269 -14.49 -25.09 -15.59
CA ALA A 269 -13.34 -25.29 -16.47
C ALA A 269 -13.02 -24.06 -17.36
N PHE A 270 -13.90 -23.05 -17.39
CA PHE A 270 -13.81 -21.86 -18.25
C PHE A 270 -13.22 -20.63 -17.56
N ILE A 271 -12.88 -20.71 -16.26
CA ILE A 271 -12.23 -19.61 -15.56
C ILE A 271 -10.73 -19.86 -15.59
N ASP A 272 -9.99 -18.98 -16.26
CA ASP A 272 -8.54 -19.07 -16.30
C ASP A 272 -7.93 -18.84 -14.91
N THR A 273 -6.76 -19.45 -14.65
CA THR A 273 -6.07 -19.34 -13.35
C THR A 273 -5.77 -17.88 -13.00
N THR A 274 -5.49 -17.05 -14.00
CA THR A 274 -5.24 -15.61 -13.88
C THR A 274 -6.49 -14.85 -13.41
N GLU A 275 -7.63 -15.07 -14.03
CA GLU A 275 -8.92 -14.45 -13.65
C GLU A 275 -9.34 -14.88 -12.25
N TYR A 276 -9.18 -16.16 -11.94
CA TYR A 276 -9.43 -16.70 -10.60
C TYR A 276 -8.56 -16.01 -9.55
N PHE A 277 -7.24 -15.95 -9.76
CA PHE A 277 -6.34 -15.30 -8.80
C PHE A 277 -6.54 -13.80 -8.73
N MET A 278 -6.86 -13.13 -9.84
CA MET A 278 -7.19 -11.71 -9.87
C MET A 278 -8.45 -11.44 -9.04
N ASN A 279 -9.54 -12.19 -9.25
CA ASN A 279 -10.77 -12.06 -8.49
C ASN A 279 -10.57 -12.42 -7.01
N LYS A 280 -9.78 -13.46 -6.72
CA LYS A 280 -9.41 -13.85 -5.34
C LYS A 280 -8.55 -12.79 -4.67
N MET A 281 -7.67 -12.11 -5.41
CA MET A 281 -6.86 -11.00 -4.91
C MET A 281 -7.72 -9.77 -4.63
N ILE A 282 -8.64 -9.41 -5.54
CA ILE A 282 -9.64 -8.35 -5.36
C ILE A 282 -10.46 -8.60 -4.09
N GLN A 283 -10.96 -9.82 -3.91
CA GLN A 283 -11.74 -10.21 -2.73
C GLN A 283 -10.91 -10.21 -1.44
N LYS A 284 -9.66 -10.70 -1.47
CA LYS A 284 -8.80 -10.80 -0.28
C LYS A 284 -8.17 -9.48 0.16
N GLN A 285 -7.85 -8.61 -0.79
CA GLN A 285 -7.21 -7.32 -0.51
C GLN A 285 -8.24 -6.19 -0.35
N GLU A 286 -9.54 -6.51 -0.43
CA GLU A 286 -10.65 -5.53 -0.40
C GLU A 286 -10.43 -4.36 -1.38
N LEU A 287 -9.72 -4.62 -2.50
CA LEU A 287 -9.37 -3.57 -3.46
C LEU A 287 -10.58 -3.28 -4.32
N VAL A 288 -11.19 -2.15 -4.03
CA VAL A 288 -12.31 -1.61 -4.80
C VAL A 288 -11.76 -1.04 -6.11
N PRO A 289 -12.29 -1.43 -7.28
CA PRO A 289 -11.90 -0.82 -8.55
C PRO A 289 -11.94 0.72 -8.47
N PRO A 290 -10.98 1.45 -9.05
CA PRO A 290 -10.87 2.90 -8.86
C PRO A 290 -12.14 3.70 -9.17
N TRP A 291 -12.95 3.25 -10.13
CA TRP A 291 -14.21 3.89 -10.48
C TRP A 291 -15.28 3.71 -9.38
N ILE A 292 -15.25 2.63 -8.60
CA ILE A 292 -16.15 2.42 -7.46
C ILE A 292 -15.74 3.30 -6.27
N GLU A 293 -14.44 3.56 -6.06
CA GLU A 293 -14.01 4.55 -5.05
C GLU A 293 -14.59 5.94 -5.40
N LYS A 294 -14.47 6.35 -6.65
CA LYS A 294 -15.10 7.58 -7.15
C LYS A 294 -16.62 7.53 -7.10
N GLN A 295 -17.23 6.36 -7.27
CA GLN A 295 -18.67 6.18 -7.09
C GLN A 295 -19.08 6.50 -5.66
N GLN A 296 -18.34 5.97 -4.67
CA GLN A 296 -18.59 6.22 -3.26
C GLN A 296 -18.38 7.69 -2.93
N GLU A 297 -17.34 8.33 -3.47
CA GLU A 297 -17.11 9.77 -3.32
C GLU A 297 -18.27 10.60 -3.90
N LEU A 298 -18.69 10.32 -5.14
CA LEU A 298 -19.81 10.98 -5.79
C LEU A 298 -21.09 10.84 -4.97
N VAL A 299 -21.42 9.62 -4.53
CA VAL A 299 -22.62 9.36 -3.72
C VAL A 299 -22.55 10.13 -2.41
N ARG A 300 -21.42 10.12 -1.71
CA ARG A 300 -21.23 10.86 -0.45
C ARG A 300 -21.40 12.37 -0.64
N GLU A 301 -20.78 12.96 -1.66
CA GLU A 301 -20.88 14.40 -1.93
C GLU A 301 -22.28 14.81 -2.39
N LEU A 302 -22.94 13.97 -3.19
CA LEU A 302 -24.31 14.18 -3.61
C LEU A 302 -25.29 14.09 -2.44
N ASP A 303 -25.10 13.13 -1.53
CA ASP A 303 -25.92 13.00 -0.33
C ASP A 303 -25.71 14.19 0.61
N ARG A 304 -24.46 14.65 0.81
CA ARG A 304 -24.15 15.87 1.57
C ARG A 304 -24.85 17.09 0.96
N PHE A 305 -24.78 17.25 -0.36
CA PHE A 305 -25.44 18.34 -1.07
C PHE A 305 -26.97 18.29 -0.89
N ARG A 306 -27.60 17.14 -1.11
CA ARG A 306 -29.05 16.96 -0.94
C ARG A 306 -29.50 17.14 0.50
N GLN A 307 -28.73 16.64 1.48
CA GLN A 307 -29.00 16.86 2.89
C GLN A 307 -28.97 18.35 3.22
N ARG A 308 -27.93 19.07 2.77
CA ARG A 308 -27.82 20.52 2.97
C ARG A 308 -28.98 21.29 2.34
N LEU A 309 -29.34 20.97 1.10
CA LEU A 309 -30.52 21.54 0.43
C LEU A 309 -31.79 21.34 1.27
N ARG A 310 -32.04 20.11 1.72
CA ARG A 310 -33.22 19.77 2.53
C ARG A 310 -33.21 20.49 3.87
N THR A 311 -32.07 20.55 4.57
CA THR A 311 -32.00 21.20 5.89
C THR A 311 -32.18 22.71 5.79
N GLU A 312 -31.53 23.35 4.81
CA GLU A 312 -31.63 24.79 4.61
C GLU A 312 -33.05 25.19 4.20
N TRP A 313 -33.63 24.48 3.22
CA TRP A 313 -35.00 24.74 2.80
C TRP A 313 -36.00 24.46 3.92
N ARG A 314 -35.88 23.33 4.64
CA ARG A 314 -36.75 23.02 5.79
C ARG A 314 -36.68 24.12 6.85
N ARG A 315 -35.48 24.63 7.13
CA ARG A 315 -35.29 25.74 8.08
C ARG A 315 -35.91 27.04 7.60
N HIS A 316 -35.77 27.36 6.31
CA HIS A 316 -36.37 28.54 5.71
C HIS A 316 -37.89 28.46 5.66
N ALA A 317 -38.43 27.37 5.11
CA ALA A 317 -39.87 27.12 5.00
C ALA A 317 -40.58 27.16 6.35
N ALA A 318 -40.00 26.55 7.39
CA ALA A 318 -40.57 26.60 8.74
C ALA A 318 -40.59 28.04 9.30
N ARG A 319 -39.56 28.85 9.02
CA ARG A 319 -39.54 30.27 9.40
C ARG A 319 -40.56 31.09 8.62
N LEU A 320 -40.73 30.83 7.33
CA LEU A 320 -41.75 31.49 6.51
C LEU A 320 -43.15 31.25 7.08
N ILE A 321 -43.52 30.00 7.34
CA ILE A 321 -44.83 29.65 7.89
C ILE A 321 -45.02 30.22 9.29
N ALA A 322 -43.98 30.23 10.12
CA ALA A 322 -44.04 30.85 11.45
C ALA A 322 -44.18 32.38 11.37
N SER A 323 -43.55 33.04 10.38
CA SER A 323 -43.62 34.49 10.19
C SER A 323 -45.01 34.99 9.77
N GLU A 324 -45.82 34.14 9.15
CA GLU A 324 -47.24 34.43 8.87
C GLU A 324 -48.11 34.49 10.14
N GLY A 325 -47.60 34.02 11.29
CA GLY A 325 -48.26 34.10 12.60
C GLY A 325 -49.40 33.09 12.81
N GLY A 326 -50.09 33.19 13.95
CA GLY A 326 -51.21 32.32 14.34
C GLY A 326 -50.84 31.21 15.33
N SER A 327 -51.85 30.42 15.74
CA SER A 327 -51.66 29.29 16.66
C SER A 327 -50.79 28.19 16.06
N LEU A 328 -50.17 27.37 16.90
CA LEU A 328 -49.34 26.24 16.45
C LEU A 328 -50.11 25.30 15.52
N GLU A 329 -51.35 24.98 15.86
CA GLU A 329 -52.22 24.13 15.06
C GLU A 329 -52.54 24.77 13.69
N ALA A 330 -52.79 26.08 13.65
CA ALA A 330 -52.99 26.79 12.40
C ALA A 330 -51.73 26.75 11.51
N GLN A 331 -50.53 26.89 12.10
CA GLN A 331 -49.27 26.76 11.37
C GLN A 331 -49.06 25.34 10.82
N MET A 332 -49.35 24.32 11.62
CA MET A 332 -49.30 22.91 11.18
C MET A 332 -50.27 22.65 10.04
N ARG A 333 -51.50 23.17 10.13
CA ARG A 333 -52.52 23.05 9.08
C ARG A 333 -52.10 23.73 7.78
N ARG A 334 -51.47 24.91 7.85
CA ARG A 334 -50.89 25.58 6.67
C ARG A 334 -49.77 24.74 6.04
N ALA A 335 -48.87 24.19 6.85
CA ALA A 335 -47.83 23.29 6.36
C ALA A 335 -48.41 22.05 5.66
N GLN A 336 -49.46 21.45 6.21
CA GLN A 336 -50.20 20.36 5.57
C GLN A 336 -50.86 20.78 4.26
N ALA A 337 -51.43 21.98 4.18
CA ALA A 337 -52.00 22.51 2.95
C ALA A 337 -50.93 22.70 1.85
N TYR A 338 -49.73 23.19 2.21
CA TYR A 338 -48.58 23.26 1.29
C TYR A 338 -48.09 21.86 0.88
N ALA A 339 -48.06 20.89 1.80
CA ALA A 339 -47.72 19.51 1.48
C ALA A 339 -48.71 18.88 0.48
N ALA A 340 -50.01 19.14 0.67
CA ALA A 340 -51.03 18.72 -0.28
C ALA A 340 -50.88 19.40 -1.66
N ALA A 341 -50.46 20.68 -1.70
CA ALA A 341 -50.18 21.38 -2.94
C ALA A 341 -48.99 20.77 -3.71
N GLU A 342 -47.90 20.41 -3.00
CA GLU A 342 -46.75 19.71 -3.60
C GLU A 342 -47.11 18.30 -4.09
N ALA A 343 -47.91 17.56 -3.32
CA ALA A 343 -48.39 16.23 -3.74
C ALA A 343 -49.16 16.32 -5.06
N ARG A 344 -50.04 17.31 -5.21
CA ARG A 344 -50.75 17.55 -6.50
C ARG A 344 -49.79 17.87 -7.64
N LEU A 345 -48.74 18.65 -7.40
CA LEU A 345 -47.73 18.95 -8.41
C LEU A 345 -46.94 17.69 -8.79
N ALA A 346 -46.54 16.88 -7.82
CA ALA A 346 -45.85 15.62 -8.04
C ALA A 346 -46.71 14.64 -8.87
N GLU A 347 -48.00 14.52 -8.56
CA GLU A 347 -48.94 13.72 -9.36
C GLU A 347 -49.06 14.24 -10.80
N LYS A 348 -49.20 15.56 -11.00
CA LYS A 348 -49.19 16.16 -12.33
C LYS A 348 -47.89 15.84 -13.10
N ALA A 349 -46.75 15.89 -12.42
CA ALA A 349 -45.47 15.56 -13.03
C ALA A 349 -45.34 14.06 -13.37
N LYS A 350 -45.88 13.15 -12.53
CA LYS A 350 -45.94 11.71 -12.82
C LYS A 350 -46.81 11.43 -14.04
N ILE A 351 -48.00 12.02 -14.09
CA ILE A 351 -48.92 11.89 -15.23
C ILE A 351 -48.26 12.42 -16.51
N ALA A 352 -47.63 13.60 -16.46
CA ALA A 352 -46.93 14.14 -17.63
C ALA A 352 -45.80 13.21 -18.13
N ARG A 353 -45.06 12.58 -17.20
CA ARG A 353 -44.02 11.60 -17.54
C ARG A 353 -44.59 10.32 -18.16
N SER A 354 -45.70 9.78 -17.64
CA SER A 354 -46.33 8.60 -18.22
C SER A 354 -46.87 8.88 -19.62
N PHE A 355 -47.43 10.07 -19.87
CA PHE A 355 -47.78 10.52 -21.21
C PHE A 355 -46.55 10.63 -22.13
N GLN A 356 -45.45 11.20 -21.65
CA GLN A 356 -44.23 11.31 -22.43
C GLN A 356 -43.61 9.94 -22.77
N GLU A 357 -43.68 8.98 -21.85
CA GLU A 357 -43.20 7.61 -22.06
C GLU A 357 -44.03 6.86 -23.11
N LEU A 358 -45.36 7.05 -23.10
CA LEU A 358 -46.25 6.52 -24.13
C LEU A 358 -45.97 7.10 -25.53
N CYS A 359 -45.57 8.37 -25.61
CA CYS A 359 -45.25 9.03 -26.90
C CYS A 359 -43.85 8.68 -27.45
N ASN A 360 -42.91 8.27 -26.59
CA ASN A 360 -41.54 7.92 -27.00
C ASN A 360 -41.37 6.43 -27.35
N ALA A 361 -42.37 5.59 -27.06
CA ALA A 361 -42.40 4.20 -27.49
C ALA A 361 -42.96 4.11 -28.91
N GLU A 362 -42.15 3.63 -29.86
CA GLU A 362 -42.62 3.20 -31.20
C GLU A 362 -43.80 2.21 -31.07
N PRO A 363 -44.82 2.26 -31.95
CA PRO A 363 -46.08 1.57 -31.77
C PRO A 363 -45.94 0.09 -32.12
N SER A 364 -45.42 -0.72 -31.18
CA SER A 364 -45.39 -2.17 -31.35
C SER A 364 -45.51 -2.90 -30.01
N ALA A 365 -46.59 -2.65 -29.27
CA ALA A 365 -47.27 -3.64 -28.43
C ALA A 365 -48.40 -2.97 -27.62
N ILE A 366 -49.60 -2.88 -28.20
CA ILE A 366 -50.82 -2.77 -27.41
C ILE A 366 -51.04 -4.13 -26.77
N LYS A 367 -50.49 -4.33 -25.56
CA LYS A 367 -51.02 -5.30 -24.61
C LYS A 367 -51.78 -4.50 -23.56
N SER A 368 -53.09 -4.40 -23.75
CA SER A 368 -54.04 -3.99 -22.73
C SER A 368 -53.91 -4.93 -21.54
N LYS A 369 -53.09 -4.55 -20.57
CA LYS A 369 -53.27 -5.01 -19.19
C LYS A 369 -54.24 -4.03 -18.56
N ASN A 370 -55.50 -4.45 -18.53
CA ASN A 370 -56.42 -4.01 -17.49
C ASN A 370 -55.78 -4.45 -16.17
N ASP A 371 -55.07 -3.54 -15.52
CA ASP A 371 -54.75 -3.69 -14.11
C ASP A 371 -55.61 -2.66 -13.39
N GLU A 372 -56.59 -3.20 -12.68
CA GLU A 372 -57.48 -2.50 -11.80
C GLU A 372 -56.65 -1.61 -10.89
N THR A 373 -56.97 -0.33 -10.87
CA THR A 373 -56.64 0.57 -9.77
C THR A 373 -56.92 -0.12 -8.44
N PRO A 374 -55.91 -0.46 -7.61
CA PRO A 374 -56.18 -0.55 -6.20
C PRO A 374 -56.29 0.90 -5.74
N VAL A 375 -57.53 1.33 -5.48
CA VAL A 375 -57.80 2.45 -4.60
C VAL A 375 -57.08 2.13 -3.29
N SER A 376 -55.88 2.67 -3.12
CA SER A 376 -55.17 2.65 -1.86
C SER A 376 -55.91 3.61 -0.92
N THR A 377 -56.84 3.02 -0.18
CA THR A 377 -57.28 3.51 1.13
C THR A 377 -56.05 3.99 1.92
N PRO A 378 -56.04 5.24 2.42
CA PRO A 378 -55.03 5.69 3.37
C PRO A 378 -55.08 4.83 4.64
N PRO A 379 -53.95 4.58 5.31
CA PRO A 379 -53.96 3.90 6.60
C PRO A 379 -54.72 4.77 7.61
N GLU A 380 -55.80 4.19 8.12
CA GLU A 380 -56.56 4.63 9.27
C GLU A 380 -55.62 4.67 10.49
N SER A 381 -55.26 5.87 10.94
CA SER A 381 -54.90 6.11 12.33
C SER A 381 -55.22 7.55 12.74
N GLN A 382 -56.36 7.64 13.44
CA GLN A 382 -56.86 8.64 14.37
C GLN A 382 -57.80 9.75 13.86
N PRO A 383 -59.01 9.88 14.46
CA PRO A 383 -60.05 10.80 14.03
C PRO A 383 -59.85 12.19 14.64
N GLN A 384 -59.52 13.20 13.83
CA GLN A 384 -59.67 14.61 14.24
C GLN A 384 -60.16 15.47 13.08
N GLU A 385 -61.44 15.86 13.18
CA GLU A 385 -62.14 17.00 12.57
C GLU A 385 -62.01 17.22 11.05
N ASN A 386 -63.08 16.79 10.35
CA ASN A 386 -63.40 17.03 8.94
C ASN A 386 -63.55 18.51 8.60
N THR A 387 -62.45 19.24 8.56
CA THR A 387 -62.38 20.57 7.95
C THR A 387 -61.52 20.44 6.70
N PRO A 388 -62.01 20.81 5.51
CA PRO A 388 -61.22 20.68 4.29
C PRO A 388 -59.94 21.52 4.38
N LEU A 389 -58.81 20.96 3.93
CA LEU A 389 -57.55 21.71 3.82
C LEU A 389 -57.72 22.83 2.77
N SER A 390 -57.17 24.01 3.05
CA SER A 390 -57.26 25.14 2.12
C SER A 390 -56.52 24.81 0.82
N TYR A 391 -57.06 25.32 -0.29
CA TYR A 391 -56.39 25.21 -1.59
C TYR A 391 -55.33 26.31 -1.67
N VAL A 392 -54.06 25.92 -1.56
CA VAL A 392 -52.91 26.83 -1.59
C VAL A 392 -51.97 26.45 -2.72
N SER A 393 -51.27 27.44 -3.26
CA SER A 393 -50.17 27.22 -4.21
C SER A 393 -48.95 26.60 -3.53
N PRO A 394 -48.11 25.85 -4.26
CA PRO A 394 -46.82 25.35 -3.77
C PRO A 394 -45.95 26.44 -3.13
N LEU A 395 -45.33 26.15 -1.98
CA LEU A 395 -44.53 27.13 -1.25
C LEU A 395 -43.21 27.40 -1.99
N ARG A 396 -43.06 28.61 -2.55
CA ARG A 396 -41.84 29.05 -3.26
C ARG A 396 -41.51 30.48 -2.85
N ASP A 397 -40.24 30.73 -2.54
CA ASP A 397 -39.74 32.05 -2.21
C ASP A 397 -38.66 32.48 -3.23
N PRO A 398 -38.95 33.45 -4.12
CA PRO A 398 -38.01 33.89 -5.14
C PRO A 398 -36.80 34.65 -4.55
N GLN A 399 -36.95 35.29 -3.39
CA GLN A 399 -35.87 36.05 -2.75
C GLN A 399 -34.83 35.11 -2.11
N TYR A 400 -35.31 34.05 -1.46
CA TYR A 400 -34.42 32.98 -0.96
C TYR A 400 -33.66 32.32 -2.12
N LEU A 401 -34.37 31.99 -3.19
CA LEU A 401 -33.77 31.37 -4.36
C LEU A 401 -32.70 32.24 -5.01
N SER A 402 -32.94 33.54 -5.20
CA SER A 402 -31.94 34.42 -5.81
C SER A 402 -30.66 34.51 -4.97
N THR A 403 -30.79 34.49 -3.65
CA THR A 403 -29.68 34.53 -2.70
C THR A 403 -28.82 33.25 -2.78
N GLU A 404 -29.46 32.08 -2.71
CA GLU A 404 -28.77 30.79 -2.61
C GLU A 404 -28.38 30.17 -3.96
N ARG A 405 -28.97 30.65 -5.07
CA ARG A 405 -28.76 30.09 -6.41
C ARG A 405 -27.29 30.07 -6.84
N SER A 406 -26.54 31.13 -6.56
CA SER A 406 -25.11 31.20 -6.90
C SER A 406 -24.30 30.08 -6.25
N PHE A 407 -24.60 29.76 -4.99
CA PHE A 407 -23.97 28.67 -4.24
C PHE A 407 -24.38 27.30 -4.80
N HIS A 408 -25.68 27.10 -5.05
CA HIS A 408 -26.15 25.83 -5.60
C HIS A 408 -25.64 25.54 -7.00
N GLU A 409 -25.55 26.55 -7.87
CA GLU A 409 -24.97 26.41 -9.21
C GLU A 409 -23.49 26.03 -9.15
N LEU A 410 -22.72 26.60 -8.21
CA LEU A 410 -21.33 26.21 -7.98
C LEU A 410 -21.24 24.76 -7.50
N ALA A 411 -22.04 24.37 -6.52
CA ALA A 411 -22.06 23.00 -6.00
C ALA A 411 -22.46 21.96 -7.07
N VAL A 412 -23.45 22.28 -7.90
CA VAL A 412 -23.83 21.42 -9.04
C VAL A 412 -22.69 21.33 -10.06
N LYS A 413 -21.99 22.44 -10.33
CA LYS A 413 -20.79 22.42 -11.20
C LYS A 413 -19.70 21.48 -10.64
N SER A 414 -19.39 21.54 -9.34
CA SER A 414 -18.39 20.65 -8.74
C SER A 414 -18.83 19.18 -8.72
N LEU A 415 -20.11 18.89 -8.47
CA LEU A 415 -20.63 17.53 -8.59
C LEU A 415 -20.60 17.01 -10.04
N ASN A 416 -20.86 17.88 -11.01
CA ASN A 416 -20.79 17.53 -12.43
C ASN A 416 -19.33 17.29 -12.90
N THR A 417 -18.33 17.99 -12.35
CA THR A 417 -16.92 17.67 -12.63
C THR A 417 -16.52 16.32 -12.02
N LEU A 418 -16.95 16.01 -10.80
CA LEU A 418 -16.76 14.68 -10.19
C LEU A 418 -17.43 13.59 -11.03
N THR A 419 -18.68 13.81 -11.45
CA THR A 419 -19.45 12.91 -12.30
C THR A 419 -18.74 12.65 -13.64
N ARG A 420 -18.17 13.69 -14.26
CA ARG A 420 -17.34 13.54 -15.46
C ARG A 420 -16.12 12.65 -15.20
N SER A 421 -15.43 12.88 -14.09
CA SER A 421 -14.22 12.10 -13.73
C SER A 421 -14.54 10.64 -13.42
N TYR A 422 -15.74 10.37 -12.90
CA TYR A 422 -16.28 9.03 -12.67
C TYR A 422 -16.65 8.36 -13.99
N ASN A 423 -17.42 9.05 -14.85
CA ASN A 423 -17.87 8.50 -16.15
C ASN A 423 -16.71 8.14 -17.08
N LEU A 424 -15.59 8.86 -17.00
CA LEU A 424 -14.38 8.53 -17.76
C LEU A 424 -13.75 7.18 -17.35
N GLN A 425 -13.96 6.74 -16.11
CA GLN A 425 -13.40 5.50 -15.59
C GLN A 425 -14.44 4.36 -15.52
N ALA A 426 -15.72 4.71 -15.44
CA ALA A 426 -16.80 3.76 -15.30
C ALA A 426 -17.17 3.09 -16.64
N PRO A 427 -17.54 1.79 -16.62
CA PRO A 427 -18.10 1.13 -17.79
C PRO A 427 -19.42 1.81 -18.22
N PRO A 428 -19.82 1.72 -19.51
CA PRO A 428 -20.93 2.50 -20.07
C PRO A 428 -22.26 2.29 -19.33
N VAL A 429 -22.53 1.08 -18.86
CA VAL A 429 -23.74 0.75 -18.08
C VAL A 429 -23.77 1.47 -16.72
N ALA A 430 -22.61 1.75 -16.14
CA ALA A 430 -22.49 2.36 -14.83
C ALA A 430 -22.40 3.90 -14.87
N GLN A 431 -22.33 4.51 -16.05
CA GLN A 431 -22.22 5.96 -16.20
C GLN A 431 -23.45 6.68 -15.63
N LYS A 432 -23.24 7.85 -15.04
CA LYS A 432 -24.28 8.69 -14.41
C LYS A 432 -24.56 9.95 -15.26
N PRO A 433 -25.82 10.37 -15.37
CA PRO A 433 -26.15 11.64 -16.03
C PRO A 433 -25.69 12.83 -15.17
N TYR A 434 -25.48 13.98 -15.82
CA TYR A 434 -25.21 15.23 -15.12
C TYR A 434 -26.42 15.72 -14.33
N LEU A 435 -26.14 16.38 -13.21
CA LEU A 435 -27.14 16.96 -12.33
C LEU A 435 -27.66 18.28 -12.87
N ASN A 436 -28.97 18.48 -12.76
CA ASN A 436 -29.68 19.71 -13.08
C ASN A 436 -30.22 20.34 -11.80
N LEU A 437 -29.88 21.61 -11.56
CA LEU A 437 -30.24 22.32 -10.34
C LEU A 437 -31.75 22.35 -10.11
N ASP A 438 -32.52 22.72 -11.13
CA ASP A 438 -33.97 22.85 -11.01
C ASP A 438 -34.65 21.53 -10.64
N ARG A 439 -34.11 20.41 -11.13
CA ARG A 439 -34.58 19.07 -10.78
C ARG A 439 -34.29 18.77 -9.31
N GLU A 440 -33.07 19.02 -8.84
CA GLU A 440 -32.71 18.80 -7.44
C GLU A 440 -33.52 19.68 -6.48
N LEU A 441 -33.80 20.94 -6.84
CA LEU A 441 -34.68 21.81 -6.08
C LEU A 441 -36.12 21.27 -6.05
N SER A 442 -36.67 20.86 -7.19
CA SER A 442 -38.02 20.27 -7.25
C SER A 442 -38.16 19.01 -6.37
N MET A 443 -37.12 18.16 -6.36
CA MET A 443 -37.08 16.98 -5.49
C MET A 443 -36.97 17.37 -4.02
N CYS A 444 -36.14 18.36 -3.69
CA CYS A 444 -36.02 18.89 -2.33
C CYS A 444 -37.37 19.38 -1.80
N TYR A 445 -38.12 20.12 -2.61
CA TYR A 445 -39.44 20.62 -2.23
C TYR A 445 -40.45 19.49 -1.97
N ALA A 446 -40.51 18.51 -2.87
CA ALA A 446 -41.38 17.35 -2.71
C ALA A 446 -41.04 16.53 -1.45
N ASP A 447 -39.74 16.34 -1.15
CA ASP A 447 -39.26 15.59 0.02
C ASP A 447 -39.54 16.33 1.35
N VAL A 448 -39.34 17.65 1.39
CA VAL A 448 -39.43 18.44 2.63
C VAL A 448 -40.87 18.77 3.01
N ALA A 449 -41.75 18.96 2.04
CA ALA A 449 -43.12 19.40 2.29
C ALA A 449 -43.92 18.54 3.28
N PRO A 450 -43.94 17.19 3.20
CA PRO A 450 -44.66 16.37 4.19
C PRO A 450 -44.04 16.44 5.59
N SER A 451 -42.73 16.62 5.70
CA SER A 451 -42.00 16.71 6.98
C SER A 451 -42.19 18.06 7.70
N LEU A 452 -42.73 19.07 7.01
CA LEU A 452 -42.75 20.45 7.50
C LEU A 452 -43.67 20.67 8.70
N ALA A 453 -44.84 20.01 8.75
CA ALA A 453 -45.77 20.13 9.86
C ALA A 453 -45.18 19.56 11.17
N GLU A 454 -44.48 18.42 11.07
CA GLU A 454 -43.77 17.81 12.18
C GLU A 454 -42.60 18.68 12.65
N GLU A 455 -41.85 19.28 11.71
CA GLU A 455 -40.75 20.18 12.05
C GLU A 455 -41.23 21.44 12.78
N ILE A 456 -42.38 22.01 12.39
CA ILE A 456 -42.98 23.16 13.09
C ILE A 456 -43.38 22.76 14.51
N LYS A 457 -44.08 21.63 14.65
CA LYS A 457 -44.45 21.07 15.96
C LYS A 457 -43.19 20.87 16.82
N ARG A 458 -42.19 20.19 16.25
CA ARG A 458 -40.90 19.92 16.88
C ARG A 458 -40.24 21.21 17.36
N ARG A 459 -40.12 22.25 16.52
CA ARG A 459 -39.52 23.54 16.89
C ARG A 459 -40.29 24.31 17.96
N ALA A 460 -41.62 24.15 17.99
CA ALA A 460 -42.44 24.77 19.02
C ALA A 460 -42.36 24.03 20.36
N THR A 461 -42.23 22.70 20.34
CA THR A 461 -42.17 21.86 21.54
C THR A 461 -40.76 21.70 22.09
N GLU A 462 -39.75 21.64 21.22
CA GLU A 462 -38.35 21.64 21.61
C GLU A 462 -38.05 23.03 22.17
N ARG A 463 -37.98 23.12 23.50
CA ARG A 463 -37.38 24.27 24.17
C ARG A 463 -36.05 24.53 23.50
N SER A 464 -35.79 25.76 23.04
CA SER A 464 -34.55 26.12 22.35
C SER A 464 -33.37 25.57 23.15
N SER A 465 -32.87 24.41 22.76
CA SER A 465 -31.64 23.91 23.35
C SER A 465 -30.64 24.94 22.87
N GLN A 466 -30.13 25.73 23.81
CA GLN A 466 -28.90 26.47 23.56
C GLN A 466 -27.99 25.49 22.82
N PRO A 467 -27.42 25.88 21.67
CA PRO A 467 -26.50 24.99 20.98
C PRO A 467 -25.54 24.50 22.05
N ASN A 468 -25.43 23.19 22.25
CA ASN A 468 -24.49 22.65 23.21
C ASN A 468 -23.16 23.30 22.84
N SER A 469 -22.77 24.30 23.62
CA SER A 469 -21.43 24.82 23.65
C SER A 469 -20.62 23.56 23.88
N VAL A 470 -19.99 23.08 22.83
CA VAL A 470 -18.96 22.08 22.96
C VAL A 470 -17.94 22.79 23.81
N GLY A 471 -18.04 22.59 25.14
CA GLY A 471 -17.12 23.18 26.09
C GLY A 471 -15.71 22.90 25.58
N PRO A 472 -14.81 23.88 25.64
CA PRO A 472 -13.53 23.78 24.96
C PRO A 472 -12.80 22.55 25.51
N LYS A 473 -12.61 21.55 24.66
CA LYS A 473 -11.63 20.51 24.93
C LYS A 473 -10.29 21.23 25.00
N ALA A 474 -9.71 21.29 26.20
CA ALA A 474 -8.40 21.84 26.55
C ALA A 474 -7.66 22.48 25.37
N SER A 475 -7.91 23.78 25.19
CA SER A 475 -7.22 24.63 24.24
C SER A 475 -5.73 24.58 24.54
N GLY A 476 -4.94 24.09 23.58
CA GLY A 476 -3.48 24.05 23.70
C GLY A 476 -2.92 25.47 23.77
N ILE A 477 -1.81 25.65 24.47
CA ILE A 477 -1.12 26.93 24.75
C ILE A 477 -0.83 27.79 23.49
N ILE A 478 -0.97 27.21 22.29
CA ILE A 478 -0.82 27.90 21.00
C ILE A 478 -2.07 28.75 20.64
N GLU A 479 -3.26 28.37 21.11
CA GLU A 479 -4.52 29.03 20.73
C GLU A 479 -4.80 30.29 21.57
N SER A 480 -4.20 30.42 22.76
CA SER A 480 -4.27 31.64 23.60
C SER A 480 -3.46 32.82 23.05
N LEU A 481 -2.70 32.62 21.97
CA LEU A 481 -2.03 33.69 21.22
C LEU A 481 -2.82 34.13 19.98
N SER A 482 -3.96 33.49 19.69
CA SER A 482 -4.86 33.95 18.64
C SER A 482 -5.78 35.02 19.18
N THR A 483 -5.63 36.26 18.67
CA THR A 483 -6.51 37.39 18.99
C THR A 483 -7.86 37.21 18.31
N SER A 484 -8.74 36.38 18.89
CA SER A 484 -10.14 36.31 18.48
C SER A 484 -10.85 37.60 18.92
N THR A 485 -10.91 38.60 18.04
CA THR A 485 -11.72 39.79 18.25
C THR A 485 -13.20 39.40 18.29
N ALA A 486 -13.86 39.64 19.41
CA ALA A 486 -15.31 39.56 19.50
C ALA A 486 -15.91 40.69 18.64
N THR A 487 -16.22 40.41 17.39
CA THR A 487 -16.80 41.37 16.45
C THR A 487 -18.26 41.64 16.81
N ARG A 488 -18.54 42.81 17.39
CA ARG A 488 -19.89 43.36 17.47
C ARG A 488 -20.26 43.89 16.09
N ILE A 489 -21.25 43.27 15.46
CA ILE A 489 -21.76 43.70 14.15
C ILE A 489 -22.73 44.86 14.41
N TYR A 490 -22.36 46.06 13.97
CA TYR A 490 -23.28 47.19 13.87
C TYR A 490 -23.81 47.24 12.43
N GLU A 491 -25.11 47.39 12.23
CA GLU A 491 -25.65 47.75 10.92
C GLU A 491 -25.24 49.18 10.60
N GLU A 492 -24.25 49.36 9.73
CA GLU A 492 -23.85 50.68 9.27
C GLU A 492 -24.79 51.20 8.17
N ASP A 493 -25.17 52.47 8.29
CA ASP A 493 -25.87 53.20 7.24
C ASP A 493 -25.04 53.21 5.93
N LYS A 494 -25.65 52.80 4.82
CA LYS A 494 -25.01 52.69 3.48
C LYS A 494 -24.30 53.97 3.00
N ALA A 495 -24.58 55.13 3.63
CA ALA A 495 -23.99 56.42 3.30
C ALA A 495 -22.57 56.63 3.88
N LYS A 496 -22.12 55.79 4.82
CA LYS A 496 -20.81 55.91 5.50
C LYS A 496 -19.95 54.65 5.41
N GLY A 497 -20.06 53.88 4.33
CA GLY A 497 -19.21 52.70 4.13
C GLY A 497 -17.77 53.10 3.82
N TYR A 498 -16.85 52.89 4.76
CA TYR A 498 -15.42 53.08 4.54
C TYR A 498 -14.94 52.14 3.42
N GLY A 499 -14.67 52.71 2.26
CA GLY A 499 -14.41 51.94 1.04
C GLY A 499 -12.93 51.61 0.85
N PHE A 500 -12.64 50.60 0.03
CA PHE A 500 -11.26 50.24 -0.35
C PHE A 500 -10.47 51.45 -0.91
N LYS A 501 -11.14 52.39 -1.58
CA LYS A 501 -10.54 53.65 -2.04
C LYS A 501 -10.14 54.58 -0.90
N GLU A 502 -10.95 54.67 0.15
CA GLU A 502 -10.65 55.51 1.32
C GLU A 502 -9.54 54.89 2.16
N PHE A 503 -9.53 53.56 2.29
CA PHE A 503 -8.44 52.81 2.92
C PHE A 503 -7.09 53.09 2.24
N TRP A 504 -7.03 52.99 0.90
CA TRP A 504 -5.79 53.32 0.16
C TRP A 504 -5.46 54.81 0.21
N ARG A 505 -6.45 55.71 0.27
CA ARG A 505 -6.19 57.14 0.43
C ARG A 505 -5.57 57.45 1.79
N ASP A 506 -6.07 56.85 2.86
CA ASP A 506 -5.55 57.05 4.23
C ASP A 506 -4.15 56.47 4.38
N LEU A 507 -3.91 55.27 3.83
CA LEU A 507 -2.61 54.59 3.93
C LEU A 507 -1.48 55.36 3.21
N PHE A 508 -1.82 56.12 2.17
CA PHE A 508 -0.87 56.89 1.37
C PHE A 508 -0.94 58.40 1.60
N SER A 509 -1.86 58.91 2.43
CA SER A 509 -1.80 60.30 2.86
C SER A 509 -0.70 60.43 3.92
N LYS A 510 0.42 61.04 3.52
CA LYS A 510 1.50 61.43 4.44
C LYS A 510 0.96 62.49 5.39
N LYS A 511 1.07 62.25 6.69
CA LYS A 511 0.95 63.29 7.72
C LYS A 511 2.05 64.33 7.50
N GLU A 512 1.66 65.59 7.32
CA GLU A 512 2.50 66.75 7.63
C GLU A 512 2.66 66.91 9.14
#